data_AF-T0SM40-F1
#
_entry.id   AF-T0SM40-F1
#
_cell.length_a   1.000
_cell.length_b   1.000
_cell.length_c   1.000
_cell.angle_alpha   90.00
_cell.angle_beta   90.00
_cell.angle_gamma   90.00
#
_symmetry.space_group_name_H-M   'P 1'
#
loop_
_entity.id
_entity.type
_entity.pdbx_description
1 polymer ?
#
loop_
_entity_poly.entity_id
_entity_poly.type
_entity_poly.pdbx_seq_one_letter_code
_entity_poly.pdbx_strand_id
1 'polypeptide(L)'
;MKLSLLLLSTISTLNTYAAPLAKKELLFECPHKKTSSPVDRLFIYKKTLGSKETYEVEVQAYQNGIDKTYSKKVNLISKYDGRILEFTTGNFRVKIDKVRENEDKFWAFARIPEYDIHSFDWSCKEQ
;
A
#
# COMPACT_ATOMS: atom_id res chain seq x y z
N MET A 1 61.52 -31.73 -16.18
CA MET A 1 60.91 -31.46 -14.86
C MET A 1 59.81 -30.43 -15.02
N LYS A 2 58.54 -30.82 -14.92
CA LYS A 2 57.40 -29.90 -14.87
C LYS A 2 56.83 -29.96 -13.45
N LEU A 3 57.08 -28.92 -12.67
CA LEU A 3 56.52 -28.75 -11.32
C LEU A 3 55.22 -27.95 -11.49
N SER A 4 54.08 -28.62 -11.35
CA SER A 4 52.77 -27.97 -11.39
C SER A 4 52.36 -27.64 -9.95
N LEU A 5 52.36 -26.35 -9.61
CA LEU A 5 51.98 -25.83 -8.30
C LEU A 5 50.46 -25.61 -8.30
N LEU A 6 49.70 -26.47 -7.64
CA LEU A 6 48.27 -26.27 -7.38
C LEU A 6 48.13 -25.37 -6.15
N LEU A 7 47.87 -24.07 -6.36
CA LEU A 7 47.36 -23.19 -5.31
C LEU A 7 45.87 -23.51 -5.08
N LEU A 8 45.56 -24.16 -3.96
CA LEU A 8 44.20 -24.24 -3.43
C LEU A 8 43.86 -22.89 -2.77
N SER A 9 43.04 -22.09 -3.45
CA SER A 9 42.42 -20.90 -2.85
C SER A 9 41.18 -21.32 -2.05
N THR A 10 41.28 -21.25 -0.73
CA THR A 10 40.15 -21.39 0.19
C THR A 10 39.26 -20.15 0.11
N ILE A 11 38.19 -20.22 -0.67
CA ILE A 11 37.17 -19.17 -0.74
C ILE A 11 36.24 -19.33 0.48
N SER A 12 36.44 -18.48 1.48
CA SER A 12 35.54 -18.33 2.63
C SER A 12 34.21 -17.75 2.15
N THR A 13 33.17 -18.57 2.09
CA THR A 13 31.80 -18.12 1.79
C THR A 13 31.19 -17.45 3.01
N LEU A 14 31.21 -16.11 3.03
CA LEU A 14 30.36 -15.33 3.92
C LEU A 14 28.90 -15.50 3.48
N ASN A 15 28.16 -16.38 4.17
CA ASN A 15 26.71 -16.49 4.01
C ASN A 15 26.07 -15.23 4.61
N THR A 16 25.91 -14.19 3.79
CA THR A 16 25.06 -13.06 4.08
C THR A 16 23.61 -13.56 4.06
N TYR A 17 23.03 -13.84 5.23
CA TYR A 17 21.60 -14.08 5.36
C TYR A 17 20.85 -12.77 5.09
N ALA A 18 20.51 -12.52 3.83
CA ALA A 18 19.60 -11.46 3.45
C ALA A 18 18.23 -11.79 4.05
N ALA A 19 17.77 -10.98 5.01
CA ALA A 19 16.39 -11.05 5.46
C ALA A 19 15.46 -10.83 4.25
N PRO A 20 14.41 -11.64 4.05
CA PRO A 20 13.52 -11.47 2.91
C PRO A 20 12.88 -10.08 2.98
N LEU A 21 13.20 -9.22 2.01
CA LEU A 21 12.58 -7.92 1.84
C LEU A 21 11.08 -8.12 1.59
N ALA A 22 10.24 -7.47 2.40
CA ALA A 22 8.80 -7.52 2.21
C ALA A 22 8.43 -6.98 0.82
N LYS A 23 7.73 -7.78 0.01
CA LYS A 23 7.22 -7.33 -1.29
C LYS A 23 6.04 -6.41 -1.05
N LYS A 24 6.10 -5.16 -1.53
CA LYS A 24 5.02 -4.17 -1.47
C LYS A 24 4.41 -4.05 -2.87
N GLU A 25 3.10 -4.30 -2.97
CA GLU A 25 2.30 -4.25 -4.20
C GLU A 25 1.23 -3.17 -4.03
N LEU A 26 1.11 -2.27 -5.02
CA LEU A 26 0.05 -1.26 -5.05
C LEU A 26 -1.22 -1.93 -5.56
N LEU A 27 -2.31 -1.87 -4.78
CA LEU A 27 -3.61 -2.41 -5.18
C LEU A 27 -4.51 -1.32 -5.76
N PHE A 28 -4.55 -0.16 -5.12
CA PHE A 28 -5.40 0.95 -5.53
C PHE A 28 -4.70 2.29 -5.35
N GLU A 29 -4.88 3.16 -6.33
CA GLU A 29 -4.62 4.60 -6.21
C GLU A 29 -5.96 5.33 -6.19
N CYS A 30 -6.18 6.18 -5.18
CA CYS A 30 -7.44 6.88 -5.01
C CYS A 30 -7.21 8.38 -4.81
N PRO A 31 -7.28 9.19 -5.88
CA PRO A 31 -7.34 10.64 -5.75
C PRO A 31 -8.61 11.13 -5.07
N HIS A 32 -8.45 12.19 -4.27
CA HIS A 32 -9.55 13.00 -3.76
C HIS A 32 -10.11 13.89 -4.89
N LYS A 33 -11.43 13.98 -5.00
CA LYS A 33 -12.10 14.74 -6.08
C LYS A 33 -12.07 16.25 -5.86
N LYS A 34 -11.99 16.70 -4.60
CA LYS A 34 -11.90 18.14 -4.27
C LYS A 34 -10.44 18.55 -4.11
N THR A 35 -10.02 19.53 -4.91
CA THR A 35 -8.66 20.11 -4.88
C THR A 35 -8.39 20.94 -3.62
N SER A 36 -9.43 21.41 -2.93
CA SER A 36 -9.32 22.14 -1.66
C SER A 36 -9.11 21.24 -0.44
N SER A 37 -9.09 19.92 -0.62
CA SER A 37 -8.85 18.97 0.46
C SER A 37 -7.40 19.07 0.95
N PRO A 38 -7.13 18.97 2.27
CA PRO A 38 -5.76 18.86 2.78
C PRO A 38 -5.08 17.54 2.38
N VAL A 39 -5.85 16.58 1.84
CA VAL A 39 -5.38 15.28 1.34
C VAL A 39 -5.67 15.18 -0.15
N ASP A 40 -4.63 14.92 -0.94
CA ASP A 40 -4.70 14.82 -2.39
C ASP A 40 -5.00 13.38 -2.85
N ARG A 41 -4.30 12.41 -2.26
CA ARG A 41 -4.31 11.01 -2.70
C ARG A 41 -4.18 10.05 -1.53
N LEU A 42 -4.75 8.87 -1.71
CA LEU A 42 -4.41 7.70 -0.91
C LEU A 42 -4.00 6.53 -1.81
N PHE A 43 -3.13 5.69 -1.28
CA PHE A 43 -2.60 4.50 -1.95
C PHE A 43 -2.81 3.32 -1.03
N ILE A 44 -3.37 2.24 -1.55
CA ILE A 44 -3.61 1.01 -0.79
C ILE A 44 -2.63 -0.05 -1.27
N TYR A 45 -1.85 -0.57 -0.35
CA TYR A 45 -0.82 -1.56 -0.63
C TYR A 45 -1.13 -2.90 0.03
N LYS A 46 -0.72 -3.96 -0.65
CA LYS A 46 -0.53 -5.30 -0.09
C LYS A 46 0.96 -5.50 0.20
N LYS A 47 1.27 -5.99 1.39
CA LYS A 47 2.62 -6.36 1.82
C LYS A 47 2.64 -7.84 2.15
N THR A 48 3.52 -8.58 1.48
CA THR A 48 3.73 -10.02 1.73
C THR A 48 5.06 -10.20 2.46
N LEU A 49 5.00 -10.78 3.67
CA LEU A 49 6.16 -11.15 4.47
C LEU A 49 6.07 -12.64 4.81
N GLY A 50 6.85 -13.46 4.10
CA GLY A 50 6.69 -14.91 4.13
C GLY A 50 5.30 -15.31 3.61
N SER A 51 4.54 -16.08 4.41
CA SER A 51 3.15 -16.45 4.11
C SER A 51 2.11 -15.42 4.57
N LYS A 52 2.53 -14.38 5.29
CA LYS A 52 1.60 -13.40 5.88
C LYS A 52 1.37 -12.24 4.93
N GLU A 53 0.10 -12.01 4.62
CA GLU A 53 -0.34 -10.82 3.90
C GLU A 53 -0.81 -9.75 4.90
N THR A 54 -0.39 -8.52 4.67
CA THR A 54 -0.83 -7.35 5.44
C THR A 54 -1.17 -6.21 4.48
N TYR A 55 -2.05 -5.32 4.90
CA TYR A 55 -2.49 -4.19 4.09
C TYR A 55 -2.13 -2.87 4.77
N GLU A 56 -1.81 -1.88 3.95
CA GLU A 56 -1.43 -0.54 4.41
C GLU A 56 -2.03 0.51 3.50
N VAL A 57 -2.56 1.59 4.09
CA VAL A 57 -2.98 2.77 3.35
C VAL A 57 -1.98 3.88 3.62
N GLU A 58 -1.42 4.45 2.55
CA GLU A 58 -0.61 5.67 2.61
C GLU A 58 -1.45 6.84 2.13
N VAL A 59 -1.49 7.91 2.91
CA VAL A 59 -2.27 9.11 2.66
C VAL A 59 -1.28 10.24 2.43
N GLN A 60 -1.31 10.83 1.24
CA GLN A 60 -0.54 12.02 0.91
C GLN A 60 -1.37 13.26 1.24
N ALA A 61 -0.75 14.23 1.91
CA ALA A 61 -1.43 15.41 2.40
C ALA A 61 -0.52 16.63 2.25
N TYR A 62 -1.12 17.79 2.01
CA TYR A 62 -0.42 19.07 2.01
C TYR A 62 -0.90 19.90 3.20
N GLN A 63 -0.02 20.14 4.17
CA GLN A 63 -0.33 20.90 5.37
C GLN A 63 0.76 21.92 5.66
N ASN A 64 0.36 23.17 5.89
CA ASN A 64 1.26 24.27 6.27
C ASN A 64 2.43 24.46 5.29
N GLY A 65 2.18 24.29 3.98
CA GLY A 65 3.20 24.45 2.96
C GLY A 65 4.07 23.20 2.71
N ILE A 66 3.81 22.09 3.40
CA ILE A 66 4.67 20.90 3.43
C ILE A 66 3.88 19.65 3.03
N ASP A 67 4.46 18.86 2.13
CA ASP A 67 3.99 17.52 1.82
C ASP A 67 4.24 16.55 2.99
N LYS A 68 3.19 15.85 3.41
CA LYS A 68 3.24 14.84 4.45
C LYS A 68 2.67 13.53 3.94
N THR A 69 3.28 12.44 4.37
CA THR A 69 2.76 11.09 4.15
C THR A 69 2.40 10.47 5.49
N TYR A 70 1.15 10.05 5.62
CA TYR A 70 0.66 9.28 6.77
C TYR A 70 0.36 7.85 6.32
N SER A 71 1.01 6.87 6.95
CA SER A 71 0.80 5.45 6.65
C SER A 71 0.07 4.75 7.80
N LYS A 72 -0.94 3.94 7.46
CA LYS A 72 -1.73 3.18 8.43
C LYS A 72 -1.88 1.73 7.98
N LYS A 73 -1.44 0.79 8.83
CA LYS A 73 -1.77 -0.64 8.67
C LYS A 73 -3.26 -0.85 8.90
N VAL A 74 -3.89 -1.64 8.04
CA VAL A 74 -5.33 -1.86 8.01
C VAL A 74 -5.64 -3.34 7.81
N ASN A 75 -6.85 -3.74 8.18
CA ASN A 75 -7.41 -5.03 7.81
C ASN A 75 -8.20 -4.88 6.51
N LEU A 76 -8.19 -5.93 5.68
CA LEU A 76 -9.12 -6.06 4.56
C LEU A 76 -10.36 -6.83 5.02
N ILE A 77 -11.54 -6.24 4.78
CA ILE A 77 -12.84 -6.90 4.90
C ILE A 77 -13.46 -6.92 3.49
N SER A 78 -13.61 -8.11 2.93
CA SER A 78 -14.28 -8.32 1.64
C SER A 78 -15.75 -8.70 1.89
N LYS A 79 -16.69 -8.01 1.22
CA LYS A 79 -18.13 -8.30 1.30
C LYS A 79 -18.70 -8.50 -0.09
N TYR A 80 -19.79 -9.27 -0.16
CA TYR A 80 -20.49 -9.58 -1.41
C TYR A 80 -19.53 -10.13 -2.47
N ASP A 81 -18.70 -11.10 -2.06
CA ASP A 81 -17.75 -11.79 -2.93
C ASP A 81 -16.75 -10.84 -3.63
N GLY A 82 -16.14 -9.92 -2.86
CA GLY A 82 -15.15 -8.97 -3.38
C GLY A 82 -15.73 -7.73 -4.05
N ARG A 83 -17.05 -7.62 -4.20
CA ARG A 83 -17.69 -6.46 -4.81
C ARG A 83 -17.59 -5.20 -3.95
N ILE A 84 -17.47 -5.36 -2.64
CA ILE A 84 -17.17 -4.25 -1.71
C ILE A 84 -15.93 -4.62 -0.91
N LEU A 85 -14.91 -3.77 -0.97
CA LEU A 85 -13.67 -3.91 -0.20
C LEU A 85 -13.61 -2.82 0.87
N GLU A 86 -13.36 -3.20 2.12
CA GLU A 86 -13.22 -2.29 3.26
C GLU A 86 -11.82 -2.45 3.88
N PHE A 87 -10.97 -1.44 3.72
CA PHE A 87 -9.64 -1.35 4.33
C PHE A 87 -9.75 -0.51 5.60
N THR A 88 -9.74 -1.14 6.78
CA THR A 88 -10.13 -0.45 8.02
C THR A 88 -9.35 -0.88 9.27
N THR A 89 -9.21 0.07 10.20
CA THR A 89 -8.79 -0.16 11.59
C THR A 89 -9.47 0.86 12.50
N GLY A 90 -10.44 0.41 13.30
CA GLY A 90 -11.26 1.28 14.14
C GLY A 90 -11.97 2.39 13.34
N ASN A 91 -11.64 3.65 13.65
CA ASN A 91 -12.22 4.83 13.00
C ASN A 91 -11.62 5.14 11.62
N PHE A 92 -10.45 4.57 11.28
CA PHE A 92 -9.89 4.71 9.94
C PHE A 92 -10.55 3.71 8.99
N ARG A 93 -11.01 4.17 7.83
CA ARG A 93 -11.71 3.33 6.86
C ARG A 93 -11.55 3.86 5.44
N VAL A 94 -11.24 2.98 4.50
CA VAL A 94 -11.41 3.21 3.07
C VAL A 94 -12.30 2.09 2.53
N LYS A 95 -13.44 2.45 1.96
CA LYS A 95 -14.39 1.51 1.35
C LYS A 95 -14.41 1.75 -0.14
N ILE A 96 -14.13 0.71 -0.92
CA ILE A 96 -14.19 0.72 -2.39
C ILE A 96 -15.41 -0.08 -2.82
N ASP A 97 -16.24 0.52 -3.67
CA ASP A 97 -17.41 -0.11 -4.26
C ASP A 97 -17.12 -0.50 -5.71
N LYS A 98 -16.72 -1.77 -5.93
CA LYS A 98 -16.40 -2.29 -7.27
C LYS A 98 -17.64 -2.48 -8.15
N VAL A 99 -18.85 -2.27 -7.62
CA VAL A 99 -20.09 -2.31 -8.42
C VAL A 99 -20.34 -0.99 -9.13
N ARG A 100 -19.83 0.11 -8.56
CA ARG A 100 -19.99 1.46 -9.09
C ARG A 100 -18.72 1.89 -9.81
N GLU A 101 -18.50 1.28 -10.96
CA GLU A 101 -17.38 1.58 -11.85
C GLU A 101 -17.74 2.66 -12.88
N ASN A 102 -16.79 3.54 -13.16
CA ASN A 102 -16.85 4.49 -14.27
C ASN A 102 -15.42 4.73 -14.79
N GLU A 103 -15.16 4.43 -16.05
CA GLU A 103 -13.84 4.61 -16.70
C GLU A 103 -12.67 4.01 -15.88
N ASP A 104 -12.77 2.71 -15.56
CA ASP A 104 -11.78 1.95 -14.75
C ASP A 104 -11.59 2.49 -13.32
N LYS A 105 -12.50 3.33 -12.84
CA LYS A 105 -12.47 3.90 -11.49
C LYS A 105 -13.70 3.50 -10.70
N PHE A 106 -13.47 3.07 -9.47
CA PHE A 106 -14.49 2.69 -8.52
C PHE A 106 -14.82 3.85 -7.59
N TRP A 107 -16.10 3.99 -7.26
CA TRP A 107 -16.51 4.89 -6.19
C TRP A 107 -15.92 4.44 -4.86
N ALA A 108 -15.45 5.41 -4.08
CA ALA A 108 -14.91 5.13 -2.77
C ALA A 108 -15.38 6.13 -1.72
N PHE A 109 -15.35 5.64 -0.48
CA PHE A 109 -15.55 6.42 0.72
C PHE A 109 -14.29 6.31 1.58
N ALA A 110 -13.84 7.42 2.15
CA ALA A 110 -12.78 7.40 3.14
C ALA A 110 -13.16 8.17 4.40
N ARG A 111 -12.79 7.59 5.55
CA ARG A 111 -12.72 8.24 6.85
C ARG A 111 -11.26 8.22 7.31
N ILE A 112 -10.64 9.40 7.36
CA ILE A 112 -9.24 9.59 7.76
C ILE A 112 -9.22 10.59 8.91
N PRO A 113 -9.30 10.11 10.17
CA PRO A 113 -9.45 10.98 11.34
C PRO A 113 -8.33 12.01 11.52
N GLU A 114 -7.09 11.66 11.15
CA GLU A 114 -5.91 12.54 11.23
C GLU A 114 -6.09 13.86 10.48
N TYR A 115 -6.94 13.86 9.44
CA TYR A 115 -7.17 15.00 8.56
C TYR A 115 -8.63 15.46 8.57
N ASP A 116 -9.43 15.01 9.55
CA ASP A 116 -10.87 15.28 9.66
C ASP A 116 -11.66 14.97 8.37
N ILE A 117 -11.27 13.91 7.67
CA ILE A 117 -11.95 13.47 6.45
C ILE A 117 -13.00 12.43 6.78
N HIS A 118 -14.20 12.64 6.25
CA HIS A 118 -15.29 11.68 6.20
C HIS A 118 -16.14 11.95 4.94
N SER A 119 -15.76 11.37 3.79
CA SER A 119 -16.34 11.76 2.50
C SER A 119 -16.43 10.61 1.49
N PHE A 120 -17.34 10.78 0.52
CA PHE A 120 -17.46 9.96 -0.70
C PHE A 120 -16.74 10.59 -1.91
N ASP A 121 -15.91 11.61 -1.66
CA ASP A 121 -15.23 12.40 -2.68
C ASP A 121 -13.96 11.70 -3.19
N TRP A 122 -14.04 10.39 -3.41
CA TRP A 122 -12.90 9.55 -3.79
C TRP A 122 -13.24 8.72 -5.02
N SER A 123 -12.23 8.48 -5.83
CA SER A 123 -12.30 7.63 -7.01
C SER A 123 -11.06 6.76 -7.04
N CYS A 124 -11.21 5.43 -6.97
CA CYS A 124 -10.08 4.51 -6.88
C CYS A 124 -9.87 3.77 -8.20
N LYS A 125 -8.63 3.70 -8.68
CA LYS A 125 -8.23 2.85 -9.81
C LYS A 125 -7.45 1.65 -9.30
N GLU A 126 -7.84 0.45 -9.72
CA GLU A 126 -7.11 -0.81 -9.45
C GLU A 126 -5.86 -0.88 -10.36
N GLN A 127 -4.78 -1.48 -9.86
CA GLN A 127 -3.49 -1.61 -10.56
C GLN A 127 -3.23 -3.04 -11.05
#